data_AF-A0AAJ3QUA7-F1
#
_entry.id   AF-A0AAJ3QUA7-F1
#
_cell.length_a   1.000
_cell.length_b   1.000
_cell.length_c   1.000
_cell.angle_alpha   90.00
_cell.angle_beta   90.00
_cell.angle_gamma   90.00
#
_symmetry.space_group_name_H-M   'P 1'
#
loop_
_entity.id
_entity.type
_entity.pdbx_description
1 polymer ?
#
loop_
_entity_poly.entity_id
_entity_poly.type
_entity_poly.pdbx_seq_one_letter_code
_entity_poly.pdbx_strand_id
1 'polypeptide(L)'
;MNKPVTDFLVSLADPTSHSEYNRDPSSFMRLAGLNDIQIKAILAGDKHAVRRFASEEMNDSSVHARLACEVFRENDEKRALSKSLKINDEVNAPQDMDMDFDQDNDMENNNDDYGDNDLDMGDDIAEFSKKYSFGAHYDHLFDQGWEAKSDKELVFVGTGIKGAHHLTAEAILHIETADKVLYCVADVVVERKIRQLNDNCRDLYDLYGDDKLRRRTYEEMVECSMDALKEYRKVCVVFYGHPGIFVWPSFTAIRQARQAGVRAYMLPAVSSIDCMFADLGFDPSRHGCQILEATDFLSRGKKPDVNASVIILQVGAVGDMGFRFRGYEKRNMPIFVEYLAGFYGPDYEVILYEASQFPVCAPTIRKLPIRDITAANPSGITSLYIPPKVLPPIDRVMLERLGLQKPTFKENMELSNE
;
A
#
# COMPACT_ATOMS: atom_id res chain seq x y z
N MET A 1 15.49 -25.03 1.07
CA MET A 1 16.87 -24.54 0.88
C MET A 1 17.06 -23.30 1.74
N ASN A 2 18.25 -23.12 2.32
CA ASN A 2 18.58 -21.96 3.14
C ASN A 2 18.49 -20.67 2.30
N LYS A 3 17.90 -19.60 2.84
CA LYS A 3 17.78 -18.29 2.18
C LYS A 3 18.34 -17.23 3.13
N PRO A 4 19.67 -17.10 3.27
CA PRO A 4 20.31 -16.33 4.34
C PRO A 4 19.76 -14.92 4.51
N VAL A 5 19.67 -14.11 3.45
CA VAL A 5 19.18 -12.73 3.51
C VAL A 5 17.69 -12.70 3.81
N THR A 6 16.91 -13.52 3.12
CA THR A 6 15.45 -13.53 3.29
C THR A 6 15.05 -14.03 4.68
N ASP A 7 15.64 -15.14 5.13
CA ASP A 7 15.39 -15.73 6.45
C ASP A 7 15.91 -14.80 7.56
N PHE A 8 17.03 -14.08 7.34
CA PHE A 8 17.48 -12.99 8.22
C PHE A 8 16.41 -11.89 8.34
N LEU A 9 15.91 -11.36 7.23
CA LEU A 9 14.91 -10.29 7.24
C LEU A 9 13.60 -10.73 7.91
N VAL A 10 13.18 -11.99 7.71
CA VAL A 10 12.04 -12.57 8.41
C VAL A 10 12.30 -12.68 9.92
N SER A 11 13.51 -13.09 10.32
CA SER A 11 13.88 -13.29 11.72
C SER A 11 13.82 -12.02 12.55
N LEU A 12 14.00 -10.84 11.95
CA LEU A 12 13.98 -9.57 12.67
C LEU A 12 12.63 -9.23 13.31
N ALA A 13 11.55 -9.91 12.90
CA ALA A 13 10.24 -9.80 13.54
C ALA A 13 10.16 -10.54 14.88
N ASP A 14 11.07 -11.47 15.16
CA ASP A 14 11.20 -12.14 16.46
C ASP A 14 11.90 -11.23 17.48
N PRO A 15 11.34 -11.00 18.68
CA PRO A 15 11.93 -10.10 19.69
C PRO A 15 13.36 -10.46 20.10
N THR A 16 13.69 -11.76 20.17
CA THR A 16 15.03 -12.22 20.56
C THR A 16 16.03 -11.86 19.46
N SER A 17 15.73 -12.25 18.23
CA SER A 17 16.53 -11.97 17.03
C SER A 17 16.71 -10.46 16.81
N HIS A 18 15.64 -9.68 17.01
CA HIS A 18 15.70 -8.22 16.93
C HIS A 18 16.64 -7.61 17.98
N SER A 19 16.57 -8.09 19.23
CA SER A 19 17.45 -7.63 20.30
C SER A 19 18.92 -8.00 20.05
N GLU A 20 19.19 -9.18 19.51
CA GLU A 20 20.55 -9.62 19.18
C GLU A 20 21.14 -8.82 18.02
N TYR A 21 20.34 -8.59 16.98
CA TYR A 21 20.71 -7.71 15.86
C TYR A 21 21.06 -6.30 16.34
N ASN A 22 20.24 -5.68 17.19
CA ASN A 22 20.49 -4.32 17.68
C ASN A 22 21.77 -4.22 18.55
N ARG A 23 22.18 -5.31 19.21
CA ARG A 23 23.39 -5.33 20.04
C ARG A 23 24.67 -5.43 19.21
N ASP A 24 24.68 -6.29 18.19
CA ASP A 24 25.82 -6.45 17.27
C ASP A 24 25.34 -6.87 15.86
N PRO A 25 24.95 -5.89 15.02
CA PRO A 25 24.36 -6.17 13.72
C PRO A 25 25.26 -7.02 12.81
N SER A 26 26.55 -6.70 12.76
CA SER A 26 27.51 -7.34 11.87
C SER A 26 27.73 -8.80 12.25
N SER A 27 27.93 -9.11 13.54
CA SER A 27 28.10 -10.48 14.00
C SER A 27 26.83 -11.30 13.82
N PHE A 28 25.65 -10.72 14.12
CA PHE A 28 24.37 -11.39 13.92
C PHE A 28 24.15 -11.77 12.44
N MET A 29 24.37 -10.85 11.51
CA MET A 29 24.24 -11.12 10.07
C MET A 29 25.26 -12.17 9.58
N ARG A 30 26.49 -12.16 10.08
CA ARG A 30 27.49 -13.20 9.75
C ARG A 30 27.05 -14.58 10.23
N LEU A 31 26.50 -14.67 11.44
CA LEU A 31 25.94 -15.92 11.98
C LEU A 31 24.73 -16.39 11.18
N ALA A 32 23.92 -15.47 10.65
CA ALA A 32 22.82 -15.78 9.72
C ALA A 32 23.30 -16.19 8.31
N GLY A 33 24.60 -16.13 8.03
CA GLY A 33 25.21 -16.60 6.78
C GLY A 33 25.32 -15.54 5.68
N LEU A 34 25.15 -14.26 6.01
CA LEU A 34 25.30 -13.17 5.04
C LEU A 34 26.79 -12.90 4.76
N ASN A 35 27.09 -12.61 3.49
CA ASN A 35 28.44 -12.23 3.07
C ASN A 35 28.72 -10.72 3.29
N ASP A 36 29.99 -10.31 3.17
CA ASP A 36 30.40 -8.93 3.44
C ASP A 36 29.73 -7.88 2.54
N ILE A 37 29.37 -8.23 1.29
CA ILE A 37 28.66 -7.33 0.37
C ILE A 37 27.22 -7.10 0.86
N GLN A 38 26.53 -8.18 1.21
CA GLN A 38 25.16 -8.14 1.73
C GLN A 38 25.10 -7.36 3.05
N ILE A 39 26.03 -7.64 3.98
CA ILE A 39 26.14 -6.93 5.26
C ILE A 39 26.32 -5.42 5.03
N LYS A 40 27.26 -5.05 4.14
CA LYS A 40 27.53 -3.64 3.85
C LYS A 40 26.30 -2.92 3.28
N ALA A 41 25.56 -3.57 2.37
CA ALA A 41 24.35 -3.01 1.78
C ALA A 41 23.23 -2.81 2.82
N ILE A 42 23.01 -3.81 3.69
CA ILE A 42 22.02 -3.74 4.77
C ILE A 42 22.36 -2.62 5.76
N LEU A 43 23.62 -2.52 6.19
CA LEU A 43 24.07 -1.45 7.09
C LEU A 43 23.96 -0.06 6.45
N ALA A 44 24.05 0.03 5.12
CA ALA A 44 23.85 1.27 4.38
C ALA A 44 22.36 1.63 4.19
N GLY A 45 21.43 0.72 4.50
CA GLY A 45 20.00 0.91 4.23
C GLY A 45 19.68 0.91 2.73
N ASP A 46 20.48 0.22 1.90
CA ASP A 46 20.28 0.17 0.45
C ASP A 46 19.09 -0.75 0.11
N LYS A 47 17.89 -0.16 0.03
CA LYS A 47 16.62 -0.86 -0.26
C LYS A 47 16.70 -1.70 -1.54
N HIS A 48 17.32 -1.20 -2.61
CA HIS A 48 17.40 -1.94 -3.88
C HIS A 48 18.28 -3.17 -3.75
N ALA A 49 19.44 -3.02 -3.11
CA ALA A 49 20.34 -4.15 -2.88
C ALA A 49 19.68 -5.21 -1.97
N VAL A 50 19.02 -4.78 -0.89
CA VAL A 50 18.30 -5.67 0.03
C VAL A 50 17.22 -6.46 -0.72
N ARG A 51 16.38 -5.78 -1.50
CA ARG A 51 15.36 -6.43 -2.33
C ARG A 51 15.97 -7.40 -3.33
N ARG A 52 17.00 -6.98 -4.05
CA ARG A 52 17.68 -7.82 -5.04
C ARG A 52 18.20 -9.11 -4.43
N PHE A 53 18.92 -9.04 -3.32
CA PHE A 53 19.44 -10.25 -2.67
C PHE A 53 18.34 -11.19 -2.21
N ALA A 54 17.25 -10.67 -1.64
CA ALA A 54 16.12 -11.50 -1.22
C ALA A 54 15.40 -12.15 -2.42
N SER A 55 15.20 -11.41 -3.51
CA SER A 55 14.61 -11.94 -4.75
C SER A 55 15.50 -13.00 -5.40
N GLU A 56 16.81 -12.77 -5.49
CA GLU A 56 17.77 -13.75 -6.05
C GLU A 56 17.72 -15.08 -5.27
N GLU A 57 17.60 -15.05 -3.94
CA GLU A 57 17.45 -16.26 -3.12
C GLU A 57 16.13 -17.01 -3.36
N MET A 58 15.09 -16.32 -3.84
CA MET A 58 13.74 -16.87 -4.03
C MET A 58 13.35 -17.14 -5.48
N ASN A 59 14.20 -16.77 -6.43
CA ASN A 59 13.95 -16.84 -7.88
C ASN A 59 13.34 -18.17 -8.36
N ASP A 60 13.86 -19.31 -7.90
CA ASP A 60 13.37 -20.62 -8.35
C ASP A 60 12.01 -21.02 -7.75
N SER A 61 11.53 -20.28 -6.75
CA SER A 61 10.43 -20.70 -5.88
C SER A 61 9.28 -19.71 -5.74
N SER A 62 9.46 -18.47 -6.21
CA SER A 62 8.52 -17.36 -6.07
C SER A 62 8.34 -16.67 -7.42
N VAL A 63 7.09 -16.36 -7.77
CA VAL A 63 6.80 -15.63 -9.02
C VAL A 63 7.24 -14.18 -8.88
N HIS A 64 6.98 -13.57 -7.71
CA HIS A 64 7.48 -12.24 -7.34
C HIS A 64 8.99 -12.11 -7.53
N ALA A 65 9.72 -13.10 -7.03
CA ALA A 65 11.17 -13.11 -7.10
C ALA A 65 11.67 -13.19 -8.56
N ARG A 66 11.02 -13.99 -9.42
CA ARG A 66 11.39 -14.09 -10.84
C ARG A 66 11.20 -12.79 -11.58
N LEU A 67 10.02 -12.18 -11.43
CA LEU A 67 9.70 -10.90 -12.06
C LEU A 67 10.70 -9.83 -11.62
N ALA A 68 10.97 -9.73 -10.32
CA ALA A 68 11.99 -8.81 -9.81
C ALA A 68 13.38 -9.07 -10.41
N CYS A 69 13.83 -10.33 -10.45
CA CYS A 69 15.14 -10.70 -11.03
C CYS A 69 15.24 -10.38 -12.52
N GLU A 70 14.16 -10.58 -13.29
CA GLU A 70 14.12 -10.22 -14.71
C GLU A 70 14.33 -8.72 -14.92
N VAL A 71 13.61 -7.89 -14.15
CA VAL A 71 13.73 -6.43 -14.22
C VAL A 71 15.13 -5.96 -13.77
N PHE A 72 15.72 -6.57 -12.74
CA PHE A 72 17.09 -6.25 -12.33
C PHE A 72 18.10 -6.51 -13.45
N ARG A 73 17.96 -7.63 -14.17
CA ARG A 73 18.83 -8.00 -15.29
C ARG A 73 18.69 -7.03 -16.46
N GLU A 74 17.46 -6.67 -16.84
CA GLU A 74 17.18 -5.70 -17.90
C GLU A 74 17.83 -4.33 -17.59
N ASN A 75 17.70 -3.86 -16.36
CA ASN A 75 18.29 -2.58 -15.92
C ASN A 75 19.83 -2.60 -15.92
N ASP A 76 20.44 -3.72 -15.52
CA ASP A 76 21.90 -3.88 -15.58
C ASP A 76 22.41 -3.84 -17.04
N GLU A 77 21.67 -4.46 -17.97
CA GLU A 77 21.97 -4.45 -19.42
C GLU A 77 21.84 -3.04 -20.01
N LYS A 78 20.73 -2.34 -19.74
CA LYS A 78 20.52 -0.93 -20.16
C LYS A 78 21.67 -0.03 -19.65
N ARG A 79 22.12 -0.22 -18.40
CA ARG A 79 23.22 0.55 -17.81
C ARG A 79 24.58 0.21 -18.42
N ALA A 80 24.84 -1.06 -18.73
CA ALA A 80 26.06 -1.47 -19.42
C ALA A 80 26.13 -0.87 -20.83
N LEU A 81 24.99 -0.80 -21.53
CA LEU A 81 24.88 -0.18 -22.85
C LEU A 81 25.07 1.34 -22.81
N SER A 82 24.45 2.03 -21.85
CA SER A 82 24.64 3.49 -21.66
C SER A 82 26.12 3.84 -21.38
N LYS A 83 26.78 3.06 -20.50
CA LYS A 83 28.22 3.23 -20.22
C LYS A 83 29.10 2.97 -21.45
N SER A 84 28.73 2.05 -22.33
CA SER A 84 29.51 1.75 -23.54
C SER A 84 29.34 2.81 -24.63
N LEU A 85 28.19 3.49 -24.68
CA LEU A 85 27.87 4.53 -25.66
C LEU A 85 28.39 5.95 -25.30
N LYS A 86 29.00 6.15 -24.12
CA LYS A 86 29.45 7.47 -23.60
C LYS A 86 28.35 8.56 -23.65
N ILE A 87 27.10 8.17 -23.55
CA ILE A 87 26.00 9.12 -23.39
C ILE A 87 26.01 9.53 -21.92
N ASN A 88 26.38 10.79 -21.65
CA ASN A 88 26.20 11.41 -20.35
C ASN A 88 24.71 11.73 -20.15
N ASP A 89 23.87 10.71 -20.10
CA ASP A 89 22.60 10.85 -19.44
C ASP A 89 22.87 10.64 -17.96
N GLU A 90 22.41 11.57 -17.13
CA GLU A 90 22.22 11.33 -15.70
C GLU A 90 21.26 10.15 -15.57
N VAL A 91 21.78 8.92 -15.65
CA VAL A 91 21.04 7.73 -15.27
C VAL A 91 20.80 7.91 -13.78
N ASN A 92 19.57 8.33 -13.45
CA ASN A 92 19.11 8.56 -12.10
C ASN A 92 19.58 7.45 -11.15
N ALA A 93 19.86 7.84 -9.90
CA ALA A 93 20.10 6.93 -8.77
C ALA A 93 19.10 5.76 -8.82
N PRO A 94 19.48 4.55 -8.33
CA PRO A 94 18.68 3.33 -8.50
C PRO A 94 17.21 3.65 -8.23
N GLN A 95 16.37 3.45 -9.25
CA GLN A 95 14.95 3.70 -9.12
C GLN A 95 14.35 2.53 -8.34
N ASP A 96 13.44 2.85 -7.41
CA ASP A 96 12.83 1.89 -6.50
C ASP A 96 12.14 0.82 -7.30
N MET A 97 12.71 -0.39 -7.36
CA MET A 97 12.00 -1.55 -7.89
C MET A 97 11.00 -1.96 -6.83
N ASP A 98 9.88 -1.27 -6.76
CA ASP A 98 8.68 -1.88 -6.25
C ASP A 98 8.04 -2.67 -7.38
N MET A 99 7.27 -3.71 -7.04
CA MET A 99 6.49 -4.53 -7.99
C MET A 99 5.35 -3.71 -8.67
N ASP A 100 5.61 -2.42 -8.84
CA ASP A 100 4.81 -1.31 -9.35
C ASP A 100 5.77 -0.19 -9.88
N PHE A 101 6.96 -0.50 -10.43
CA PHE A 101 7.90 0.51 -10.95
C PHE A 101 8.34 0.36 -12.40
N ASP A 102 8.53 1.55 -12.96
CA ASP A 102 8.43 2.06 -14.33
C ASP A 102 9.77 2.13 -15.07
N GLN A 103 9.83 1.51 -16.23
CA GLN A 103 10.55 2.07 -17.39
C GLN A 103 10.29 1.22 -18.63
N ASP A 104 9.44 1.69 -19.55
CA ASP A 104 9.63 1.51 -20.99
C ASP A 104 8.92 2.63 -21.77
N ASN A 105 9.63 3.14 -22.80
CA ASN A 105 9.14 4.09 -23.80
C ASN A 105 8.66 3.30 -25.03
N ASP A 106 7.84 2.28 -24.83
CA ASP A 106 7.22 1.59 -25.96
C ASP A 106 5.93 2.31 -26.32
N MET A 107 5.96 3.00 -27.47
CA MET A 107 4.81 3.69 -28.07
C MET A 107 3.78 2.71 -28.68
N GLU A 108 3.55 1.54 -28.05
CA GLU A 108 2.49 0.64 -28.50
C GLU A 108 1.30 0.67 -27.54
N ASN A 109 0.24 1.22 -28.11
CA ASN A 109 -0.95 1.77 -27.49
C ASN A 109 -2.05 0.70 -27.49
N ASN A 110 -2.58 0.32 -26.32
CA ASN A 110 -3.77 -0.54 -26.22
C ASN A 110 -4.95 0.12 -25.51
N ASN A 111 -4.91 1.44 -25.26
CA ASN A 111 -6.08 2.16 -24.75
C ASN A 111 -7.03 2.64 -25.87
N ASP A 112 -6.60 2.57 -27.14
CA ASP A 112 -7.33 3.10 -28.29
C ASP A 112 -8.01 2.02 -29.15
N ASP A 113 -7.84 0.71 -28.86
CA ASP A 113 -8.47 -0.38 -29.63
C ASP A 113 -9.76 -0.93 -28.98
N TYR A 114 -10.41 -0.14 -28.13
CA TYR A 114 -11.80 -0.38 -27.77
C TYR A 114 -12.66 0.41 -28.74
N GLY A 115 -12.95 -0.22 -29.90
CA GLY A 115 -13.84 0.30 -30.91
C GLY A 115 -15.17 0.79 -30.34
N ASP A 116 -15.82 1.67 -31.10
CA ASP A 116 -17.04 2.51 -30.89
C ASP A 116 -18.31 1.85 -30.29
N ASN A 117 -18.17 0.77 -29.53
CA ASN A 117 -19.16 0.29 -28.59
C ASN A 117 -18.91 1.02 -27.29
N ASP A 118 -19.93 1.74 -26.78
CA ASP A 118 -20.02 2.31 -25.43
C ASP A 118 -18.79 1.98 -24.59
N LEU A 119 -17.88 2.96 -24.39
CA LEU A 119 -16.83 2.88 -23.39
C LEU A 119 -17.52 2.55 -22.07
N ASP A 120 -17.62 1.26 -21.80
CA ASP A 120 -18.03 0.73 -20.53
C ASP A 120 -16.88 1.08 -19.60
N MET A 121 -16.95 2.31 -19.08
CA MET A 121 -16.25 2.80 -17.91
C MET A 121 -16.57 1.92 -16.68
N GLY A 122 -17.30 0.82 -16.88
CA GLY A 122 -16.80 -0.50 -16.53
C GLY A 122 -16.73 -0.67 -15.05
N ASP A 123 -17.88 -0.48 -14.38
CA ASP A 123 -18.14 -0.70 -12.95
C ASP A 123 -17.14 -0.13 -11.92
N ASP A 124 -15.89 0.23 -12.23
CA ASP A 124 -14.93 0.85 -11.33
C ASP A 124 -15.26 2.33 -11.12
N ILE A 125 -15.79 3.02 -12.13
CA ILE A 125 -16.36 4.36 -11.99
C ILE A 125 -17.86 4.28 -11.65
N ALA A 126 -18.57 3.26 -12.16
CA ALA A 126 -20.02 3.13 -12.08
C ALA A 126 -20.55 2.43 -10.80
N GLU A 127 -19.76 1.61 -10.08
CA GLU A 127 -20.15 1.03 -8.77
C GLU A 127 -20.40 2.13 -7.72
N PHE A 128 -19.87 3.34 -7.95
CA PHE A 128 -20.12 4.54 -7.14
C PHE A 128 -21.30 5.42 -7.64
N SER A 129 -21.96 5.06 -8.74
CA SER A 129 -23.04 5.87 -9.35
C SER A 129 -24.45 5.50 -8.87
N LYS A 130 -24.65 4.28 -8.39
CA LYS A 130 -25.90 3.91 -7.72
C LYS A 130 -25.88 4.54 -6.34
N LYS A 131 -26.92 5.32 -6.05
CA LYS A 131 -27.25 5.80 -4.70
C LYS A 131 -27.07 4.62 -3.75
N TYR A 132 -26.01 4.59 -2.94
CA TYR A 132 -25.87 3.58 -1.90
C TYR A 132 -27.04 3.84 -0.94
N SER A 133 -28.14 3.14 -1.13
CA SER A 133 -29.11 3.00 -0.06
C SER A 133 -28.38 2.32 1.07
N PHE A 134 -28.54 2.87 2.26
CA PHE A 134 -27.94 2.35 3.49
C PHE A 134 -28.16 0.82 3.68
N GLY A 135 -29.22 0.26 3.10
CA GLY A 135 -29.66 -1.11 3.36
C GLY A 135 -29.39 -2.14 2.26
N ALA A 136 -28.14 -2.33 1.82
CA ALA A 136 -27.77 -3.57 1.09
C ALA A 136 -26.34 -4.03 1.44
N HIS A 137 -25.41 -3.09 1.55
CA HIS A 137 -24.03 -3.39 1.96
C HIS A 137 -23.93 -3.65 3.48
N TYR A 138 -24.68 -2.87 4.27
CA TYR A 138 -24.63 -2.91 5.73
C TYR A 138 -25.67 -3.83 6.37
N ASP A 139 -26.52 -4.50 5.60
CA ASP A 139 -27.60 -5.32 6.13
C ASP A 139 -27.08 -6.36 7.12
N HIS A 140 -25.90 -6.94 6.85
CA HIS A 140 -25.24 -7.89 7.74
C HIS A 140 -24.90 -7.34 9.14
N LEU A 141 -24.83 -6.01 9.33
CA LEU A 141 -24.61 -5.39 10.65
C LEU A 141 -25.91 -5.26 11.45
N PHE A 142 -27.05 -5.19 10.75
CA PHE A 142 -28.36 -4.90 11.34
C PHE A 142 -29.32 -6.10 11.28
N ASP A 143 -28.95 -7.16 10.55
CA ASP A 143 -29.64 -8.44 10.54
C ASP A 143 -29.24 -9.26 11.78
N GLN A 144 -29.95 -9.03 12.89
CA GLN A 144 -29.75 -9.78 14.13
C GLN A 144 -30.14 -11.26 14.05
N GLY A 145 -30.74 -11.70 12.93
CA GLY A 145 -31.10 -13.09 12.66
C GLY A 145 -30.12 -13.81 11.73
N TRP A 146 -29.04 -13.17 11.27
CA TRP A 146 -28.07 -13.82 10.41
C TRP A 146 -27.27 -14.86 11.19
N GLU A 147 -27.35 -16.11 10.74
CA GLU A 147 -26.53 -17.22 11.23
C GLU A 147 -25.80 -17.88 10.06
N ALA A 148 -24.56 -18.30 10.31
CA ALA A 148 -23.82 -19.08 9.33
C ALA A 148 -24.56 -20.41 9.07
N LYS A 149 -24.79 -20.73 7.79
CA LYS A 149 -25.44 -21.96 7.34
C LYS A 149 -24.43 -23.09 7.07
N SER A 150 -23.15 -22.81 7.27
CA SER A 150 -22.03 -23.70 7.03
C SER A 150 -21.00 -23.54 8.16
N ASP A 151 -20.25 -24.62 8.43
CA ASP A 151 -19.06 -24.63 9.30
C ASP A 151 -17.82 -24.00 8.64
N LYS A 152 -17.96 -23.51 7.40
CA LYS A 152 -16.89 -22.88 6.63
C LYS A 152 -16.64 -21.42 7.06
N GLU A 153 -15.40 -21.01 6.89
CA GLU A 153 -14.89 -19.70 7.27
C GLU A 153 -13.99 -19.10 6.18
N LEU A 154 -14.23 -17.84 5.85
CA LEU A 154 -13.38 -17.01 4.99
C LEU A 154 -12.90 -15.79 5.77
N VAL A 155 -11.60 -15.69 6.01
CA VAL A 155 -11.01 -14.56 6.72
C VAL A 155 -10.04 -13.81 5.81
N PHE A 156 -10.17 -12.49 5.77
CA PHE A 156 -9.20 -11.60 5.14
C PHE A 156 -8.28 -11.00 6.21
N VAL A 157 -6.98 -11.14 6.04
CA VAL A 157 -5.97 -10.59 6.95
C VAL A 157 -4.95 -9.74 6.19
N GLY A 158 -4.31 -8.82 6.91
CA GLY A 158 -3.26 -7.97 6.38
C GLY A 158 -1.89 -8.33 6.92
N THR A 159 -0.85 -8.18 6.10
CA THR A 159 0.55 -8.32 6.55
C THR A 159 1.13 -7.03 7.08
N GLY A 160 0.42 -5.92 6.87
CA GLY A 160 0.97 -4.59 6.94
C GLY A 160 2.04 -4.32 5.88
N ILE A 161 2.79 -3.24 6.04
CA ILE A 161 3.74 -2.75 5.02
C ILE A 161 5.19 -3.19 5.27
N LYS A 162 5.66 -3.21 6.52
CA LYS A 162 7.08 -3.42 6.86
C LYS A 162 7.40 -4.90 7.04
N GLY A 163 7.53 -5.63 5.94
CA GLY A 163 7.95 -7.03 5.93
C GLY A 163 7.13 -7.89 6.90
N ALA A 164 7.78 -8.82 7.59
CA ALA A 164 7.13 -9.65 8.61
C ALA A 164 6.80 -8.91 9.93
N HIS A 165 7.22 -7.64 10.11
CA HIS A 165 7.12 -6.93 11.39
C HIS A 165 5.73 -6.38 11.69
N HIS A 166 4.94 -6.06 10.66
CA HIS A 166 3.60 -5.51 10.84
C HIS A 166 2.51 -6.59 10.92
N LEU A 167 2.89 -7.87 10.81
CA LEU A 167 1.96 -8.98 11.02
C LEU A 167 1.45 -8.94 12.47
N THR A 168 0.13 -8.86 12.62
CA THR A 168 -0.50 -8.95 13.94
C THR A 168 -0.49 -10.40 14.41
N ALA A 169 -0.51 -10.62 15.74
CA ALA A 169 -0.62 -11.96 16.30
C ALA A 169 -1.90 -12.68 15.82
N GLU A 170 -2.99 -11.93 15.61
CA GLU A 170 -4.24 -12.47 15.08
C GLU A 170 -4.10 -12.89 13.61
N ALA A 171 -3.43 -12.10 12.76
CA ALA A 171 -3.15 -12.48 11.38
C ALA A 171 -2.29 -13.76 11.32
N ILE A 172 -1.25 -13.86 12.16
CA ILE A 172 -0.39 -15.06 12.25
C ILE A 172 -1.23 -16.29 12.62
N LEU A 173 -2.06 -16.20 13.66
CA LEU A 173 -2.96 -17.28 14.08
C LEU A 173 -3.85 -17.76 12.92
N HIS A 174 -4.43 -16.84 12.15
CA HIS A 174 -5.31 -17.19 11.04
C HIS A 174 -4.58 -17.79 9.84
N ILE A 175 -3.35 -17.37 9.57
CA ILE A 175 -2.50 -17.96 8.53
C ILE A 175 -2.10 -19.39 8.93
N GLU A 176 -1.63 -19.58 10.17
CA GLU A 176 -1.17 -20.88 10.68
C GLU A 176 -2.29 -21.93 10.73
N THR A 177 -3.50 -21.52 11.12
CA THR A 177 -4.62 -22.46 11.35
C THR A 177 -5.54 -22.64 10.16
N ALA A 178 -5.31 -21.98 9.03
CA ALA A 178 -6.12 -22.15 7.83
C ALA A 178 -5.81 -23.46 7.11
N ASP A 179 -6.84 -24.07 6.52
CA ASP A 179 -6.66 -25.24 5.67
C ASP A 179 -6.05 -24.84 4.32
N LYS A 180 -6.34 -23.61 3.85
CA LYS A 180 -5.82 -23.00 2.63
C LYS A 180 -5.50 -21.53 2.86
N VAL A 181 -4.31 -21.12 2.44
CA VAL A 181 -3.91 -19.72 2.38
C VAL A 181 -3.84 -19.26 0.93
N LEU A 182 -4.52 -18.16 0.61
CA LEU A 182 -4.36 -17.44 -0.64
C LEU A 182 -3.69 -16.11 -0.31
N TYR A 183 -2.70 -15.65 -1.08
CA TYR A 183 -2.00 -14.41 -0.75
C TYR A 183 -1.70 -13.55 -1.96
N CYS A 184 -1.76 -12.23 -1.80
CA CYS A 184 -1.28 -11.24 -2.77
C CYS A 184 -0.49 -10.19 -1.98
N VAL A 185 0.83 -10.36 -1.94
CA VAL A 185 1.75 -9.52 -1.15
C VAL A 185 2.76 -8.86 -2.07
N ALA A 186 3.41 -7.80 -1.58
CA ALA A 186 4.27 -6.94 -2.40
C ALA A 186 5.78 -7.24 -2.24
N ASP A 187 6.15 -8.21 -1.40
CA ASP A 187 7.57 -8.49 -1.13
C ASP A 187 7.83 -9.97 -0.75
N VAL A 188 8.99 -10.47 -1.20
CA VAL A 188 9.44 -11.86 -1.04
C VAL A 188 9.71 -12.25 0.42
N VAL A 189 10.05 -11.31 1.30
CA VAL A 189 10.22 -11.55 2.75
C VAL A 189 8.88 -11.92 3.37
N VAL A 190 7.80 -11.24 2.98
CA VAL A 190 6.46 -11.53 3.46
C VAL A 190 5.97 -12.86 2.90
N GLU A 191 6.18 -13.12 1.60
CA GLU A 191 5.87 -14.41 1.00
C GLU A 191 6.58 -15.55 1.75
N ARG A 192 7.88 -15.37 2.03
CA ARG A 192 8.68 -16.34 2.77
C ARG A 192 8.08 -16.61 4.15
N LYS A 193 7.67 -15.57 4.88
CA LYS A 193 7.02 -15.73 6.19
C LYS A 193 5.70 -16.48 6.08
N ILE A 194 4.83 -16.14 5.13
CA ILE A 194 3.55 -16.84 4.93
C ILE A 194 3.79 -18.33 4.69
N ARG A 195 4.75 -18.67 3.83
CA ARG A 195 5.10 -20.07 3.50
C ARG A 195 5.82 -20.83 4.61
N GLN A 196 6.32 -20.14 5.64
CA GLN A 196 6.81 -20.78 6.87
C GLN A 196 5.68 -21.05 7.86
N LEU A 197 4.60 -20.26 7.80
CA LEU A 197 3.43 -20.40 8.68
C LEU A 197 2.44 -21.45 8.17
N ASN A 198 2.35 -21.65 6.84
CA ASN A 198 1.43 -22.61 6.25
C ASN A 198 2.00 -23.23 4.96
N ASP A 199 1.90 -24.55 4.82
CA ASP A 199 2.41 -25.28 3.66
C ASP A 199 1.43 -25.31 2.48
N ASN A 200 0.13 -25.06 2.71
CA ASN A 200 -0.90 -25.05 1.67
C ASN A 200 -1.25 -23.64 1.22
N CYS A 201 -0.30 -22.98 0.55
CA CYS A 201 -0.47 -21.63 0.06
C CYS A 201 -0.71 -21.57 -1.47
N ARG A 202 -1.31 -20.49 -1.96
CA ARG A 202 -1.35 -20.11 -3.38
C ARG A 202 -1.14 -18.61 -3.53
N ASP A 203 -0.22 -18.25 -4.41
CA ASP A 203 -0.03 -16.86 -4.82
C ASP A 203 -1.17 -16.43 -5.75
N LEU A 204 -1.80 -15.31 -5.43
CA LEU A 204 -2.81 -14.67 -6.25
C LEU A 204 -2.21 -13.60 -7.17
N TYR A 205 -0.94 -13.23 -6.97
CA TYR A 205 -0.26 -12.28 -7.84
C TYR A 205 -0.08 -12.79 -9.27
N ASP A 206 0.01 -14.11 -9.43
CA ASP A 206 0.03 -14.81 -10.73
C ASP A 206 -1.19 -14.55 -11.60
N LEU A 207 -2.26 -14.00 -11.01
CA LEU A 207 -3.44 -13.59 -11.75
C LEU A 207 -3.23 -12.27 -12.48
N TYR A 208 -2.26 -11.44 -12.13
CA TYR A 208 -2.00 -10.21 -12.89
C TYR A 208 -1.44 -10.48 -14.29
N GLY A 209 -1.63 -9.52 -15.20
CA GLY A 209 -1.08 -9.58 -16.56
C GLY A 209 -1.03 -8.18 -17.19
N ASP A 210 -0.01 -7.94 -18.03
CA ASP A 210 0.26 -6.62 -18.65
C ASP A 210 -0.88 -6.17 -19.57
N ASP A 211 -1.52 -7.10 -20.28
CA ASP A 211 -2.62 -6.85 -21.23
C ASP A 211 -4.01 -7.00 -20.58
N LYS A 212 -4.09 -6.87 -19.26
CA LYS A 212 -5.33 -7.15 -18.52
C LYS A 212 -5.77 -5.98 -17.64
N LEU A 213 -7.06 -5.65 -17.74
CA LEU A 213 -7.71 -4.71 -16.82
C LEU A 213 -7.61 -5.23 -15.39
N ARG A 214 -7.25 -4.35 -14.47
CA ARG A 214 -7.04 -4.70 -13.06
C ARG A 214 -8.29 -5.30 -12.41
N ARG A 215 -9.47 -4.81 -12.82
CA ARG A 215 -10.78 -5.33 -12.39
C ARG A 215 -10.97 -6.80 -12.68
N ARG A 216 -10.51 -7.30 -13.82
CA ARG A 216 -10.60 -8.73 -14.15
C ARG A 216 -9.78 -9.59 -13.21
N THR A 217 -8.55 -9.17 -12.89
CA THR A 217 -7.73 -9.82 -11.85
C THR A 217 -8.46 -9.86 -10.51
N TYR A 218 -9.13 -8.76 -10.14
CA TYR A 218 -9.87 -8.69 -8.89
C TYR A 218 -11.05 -9.65 -8.83
N GLU A 219 -11.79 -9.81 -9.94
CA GLU A 219 -12.85 -10.80 -10.08
C GLU A 219 -12.29 -12.23 -9.95
N GLU A 220 -11.19 -12.54 -10.62
CA GLU A 220 -10.52 -13.85 -10.52
C GLU A 220 -10.02 -14.14 -9.09
N MET A 221 -9.54 -13.14 -8.34
CA MET A 221 -9.15 -13.29 -6.93
C MET A 221 -10.36 -13.64 -6.05
N VAL A 222 -11.53 -13.04 -6.32
CA VAL A 222 -12.79 -13.39 -5.66
C VAL A 222 -13.18 -14.82 -6.01
N GLU A 223 -13.16 -15.18 -7.29
CA GLU A 223 -13.47 -16.54 -7.75
C GLU A 223 -12.56 -17.57 -7.10
N CYS A 224 -11.25 -17.34 -7.06
CA CYS A 224 -10.28 -18.21 -6.39
C CYS A 224 -10.61 -18.39 -4.90
N SER A 225 -11.05 -17.33 -4.22
CA SER A 225 -11.44 -17.38 -2.80
C SER A 225 -12.71 -18.21 -2.59
N MET A 226 -13.71 -18.04 -3.47
CA MET A 226 -14.98 -18.76 -3.41
C MET A 226 -14.82 -20.24 -3.82
N ASP A 227 -13.92 -20.53 -4.76
CA ASP A 227 -13.58 -21.89 -5.18
C ASP A 227 -12.82 -22.64 -4.10
N ALA A 228 -11.88 -21.99 -3.41
CA ALA A 228 -11.19 -22.59 -2.26
C ALA A 228 -12.20 -23.00 -1.17
N LEU A 229 -13.25 -22.20 -0.93
CA LEU A 229 -14.31 -22.56 0.01
C LEU A 229 -15.10 -23.80 -0.40
N LYS A 230 -15.01 -24.31 -1.65
CA LYS A 230 -15.67 -25.58 -2.01
C LYS A 230 -14.95 -26.77 -1.38
N GLU A 231 -13.63 -26.72 -1.31
CA GLU A 231 -12.75 -27.80 -0.86
C GLU A 231 -12.34 -27.69 0.61
N TYR A 232 -12.12 -26.47 1.10
CA TYR A 232 -11.53 -26.21 2.41
C TYR A 232 -12.55 -25.66 3.40
N ARG A 233 -12.37 -25.94 4.71
CA ARG A 233 -13.26 -25.40 5.75
C ARG A 233 -12.85 -23.99 6.13
N LYS A 234 -11.56 -23.73 6.33
CA LYS A 234 -11.03 -22.41 6.68
C LYS A 234 -10.08 -21.90 5.61
N VAL A 235 -10.51 -20.86 4.90
CA VAL A 235 -9.71 -20.16 3.90
C VAL A 235 -9.26 -18.82 4.47
N CYS A 236 -7.95 -18.60 4.51
CA CYS A 236 -7.34 -17.32 4.88
C CYS A 236 -6.80 -16.64 3.63
N VAL A 237 -7.29 -15.42 3.35
CA VAL A 237 -6.81 -14.61 2.24
C VAL A 237 -5.99 -13.45 2.79
N VAL A 238 -4.76 -13.33 2.31
CA VAL A 238 -3.74 -12.42 2.84
C VAL A 238 -3.42 -11.35 1.81
N PHE A 239 -3.61 -10.08 2.16
CA PHE A 239 -3.16 -8.95 1.36
C PHE A 239 -2.07 -8.16 2.08
N TYR A 240 -1.19 -7.48 1.35
CA TYR A 240 -0.29 -6.51 1.96
C TYR A 240 -1.06 -5.32 2.55
N GLY A 241 -0.47 -4.63 3.54
CA GLY A 241 -1.12 -3.51 4.19
C GLY A 241 -2.35 -3.91 5.00
N HIS A 242 -3.40 -3.09 4.93
CA HIS A 242 -4.72 -3.42 5.48
C HIS A 242 -5.62 -3.95 4.36
N PRO A 243 -6.25 -5.13 4.51
CA PRO A 243 -7.05 -5.77 3.45
C PRO A 243 -8.35 -5.03 3.08
N GLY A 244 -8.59 -3.84 3.64
CA GLY A 244 -9.80 -3.03 3.46
C GLY A 244 -9.50 -1.58 3.08
N ILE A 245 -8.22 -1.23 2.90
CA ILE A 245 -7.80 0.10 2.49
C ILE A 245 -7.27 -0.05 1.07
N PHE A 246 -8.05 0.42 0.08
CA PHE A 246 -7.73 0.37 -1.34
C PHE A 246 -7.60 -1.07 -1.91
N VAL A 247 -8.45 -1.99 -1.43
CA VAL A 247 -8.48 -3.39 -1.87
C VAL A 247 -9.93 -3.79 -2.18
N TRP A 248 -10.27 -3.94 -3.46
CA TRP A 248 -11.63 -4.31 -3.88
C TRP A 248 -12.00 -5.80 -3.63
N PRO A 249 -11.11 -6.79 -3.92
CA PRO A 249 -11.49 -8.22 -3.85
C PRO A 249 -12.03 -8.67 -2.50
N SER A 250 -11.49 -8.11 -1.41
CA SER A 250 -11.84 -8.50 -0.05
C SER A 250 -13.29 -8.21 0.30
N PHE A 251 -13.79 -7.00 0.00
CA PHE A 251 -15.18 -6.62 0.26
C PHE A 251 -16.15 -7.48 -0.54
N THR A 252 -15.84 -7.71 -1.82
CA THR A 252 -16.71 -8.48 -2.71
C THR A 252 -16.78 -9.95 -2.30
N ALA A 253 -15.64 -10.58 -2.01
CA ALA A 253 -15.61 -11.97 -1.56
C ALA A 253 -16.34 -12.16 -0.22
N ILE A 254 -16.15 -11.25 0.75
CA ILE A 254 -16.88 -11.30 2.03
C ILE A 254 -18.39 -11.20 1.81
N ARG A 255 -18.84 -10.27 0.96
CA ARG A 255 -20.26 -10.11 0.62
C ARG A 255 -20.82 -11.38 -0.01
N GLN A 256 -20.15 -11.95 -1.01
CA GLN A 256 -20.59 -13.18 -1.69
C GLN A 256 -20.62 -14.39 -0.74
N ALA A 257 -19.58 -14.56 0.08
CA ALA A 257 -19.50 -15.64 1.07
C ALA A 257 -20.64 -15.55 2.11
N ARG A 258 -20.92 -14.36 2.65
CA ARG A 258 -22.03 -14.15 3.59
C ARG A 258 -23.40 -14.44 2.96
N GLN A 259 -23.61 -14.04 1.70
CA GLN A 259 -24.82 -14.37 0.95
C GLN A 259 -24.98 -15.88 0.75
N ALA A 260 -23.88 -16.62 0.59
CA ALA A 260 -23.85 -18.07 0.55
C ALA A 260 -23.98 -18.75 1.94
N GLY A 261 -24.13 -17.97 3.02
CA GLY A 261 -24.24 -18.49 4.39
C GLY A 261 -22.91 -18.93 5.02
N VAL A 262 -21.77 -18.52 4.46
CA VAL A 262 -20.43 -18.76 5.01
C VAL A 262 -20.07 -17.64 5.98
N ARG A 263 -19.42 -17.99 7.10
CA ARG A 263 -18.84 -16.98 8.00
C ARG A 263 -17.68 -16.29 7.29
N ALA A 264 -17.84 -15.02 6.94
CA ALA A 264 -16.78 -14.23 6.31
C ALA A 264 -16.56 -12.88 6.97
N TYR A 265 -15.32 -12.48 7.14
CA TYR A 265 -14.94 -11.24 7.82
C TYR A 265 -13.51 -10.82 7.49
N MET A 266 -13.15 -9.63 7.94
CA MET A 266 -11.85 -9.01 7.74
C MET A 266 -11.26 -8.65 9.10
N LEU A 267 -9.96 -8.85 9.26
CA LEU A 267 -9.19 -8.37 10.40
C LEU A 267 -8.46 -7.06 10.06
N PRO A 268 -8.34 -6.13 11.02
CA PRO A 268 -7.58 -4.91 10.83
C PRO A 268 -6.08 -5.19 10.76
N ALA A 269 -5.34 -4.34 10.04
CA ALA A 269 -3.89 -4.40 9.96
C ALA A 269 -3.30 -3.01 9.66
N VAL A 270 -1.98 -2.86 9.76
CA VAL A 270 -1.27 -1.58 9.55
C VAL A 270 -1.23 -1.22 8.05
N SER A 271 -1.85 -0.12 7.66
CA SER A 271 -1.80 0.38 6.28
C SER A 271 -0.60 1.29 5.99
N SER A 272 -0.42 1.68 4.72
CA SER A 272 0.55 2.71 4.34
C SER A 272 0.19 4.09 4.92
N ILE A 273 -1.09 4.35 5.18
CA ILE A 273 -1.58 5.58 5.83
C ILE A 273 -1.17 5.60 7.31
N ASP A 274 -1.30 4.48 8.02
CA ASP A 274 -0.85 4.37 9.41
C ASP A 274 0.66 4.57 9.52
N CYS A 275 1.43 4.00 8.57
CA CYS A 275 2.86 4.23 8.48
C CYS A 275 3.17 5.72 8.25
N MET A 276 2.42 6.39 7.37
CA MET A 276 2.58 7.81 7.08
C MET A 276 2.33 8.68 8.33
N PHE A 277 1.29 8.40 9.12
CA PHE A 277 1.05 9.13 10.38
C PHE A 277 2.25 9.02 11.33
N ALA A 278 2.80 7.82 11.46
CA ALA A 278 3.95 7.56 12.32
C ALA A 278 5.24 8.21 11.80
N ASP A 279 5.54 8.04 10.51
CA ASP A 279 6.81 8.47 9.91
C ASP A 279 6.87 9.98 9.67
N LEU A 280 5.75 10.61 9.27
CA LEU A 280 5.66 12.06 9.10
C LEU A 280 5.33 12.80 10.40
N GLY A 281 4.86 12.08 11.42
CA GLY A 281 4.61 12.61 12.76
C GLY A 281 3.43 13.58 12.84
N PHE A 282 2.33 13.31 12.13
CA PHE A 282 1.11 14.12 12.21
C PHE A 282 -0.09 13.33 12.74
N ASP A 283 -0.97 14.04 13.43
CA ASP A 283 -2.18 13.50 14.04
C ASP A 283 -3.40 13.90 13.18
N PRO A 284 -4.13 12.93 12.60
CA PRO A 284 -5.26 13.22 11.71
C PRO A 284 -6.42 13.93 12.43
N SER A 285 -6.46 13.95 13.77
CA SER A 285 -7.52 14.63 14.53
C SER A 285 -7.31 16.14 14.64
N ARG A 286 -6.08 16.66 14.48
CA ARG A 286 -5.77 18.07 14.79
C ARG A 286 -6.33 19.07 13.79
N HIS A 287 -6.25 18.73 12.50
CA HIS A 287 -6.74 19.56 11.41
C HIS A 287 -7.79 18.84 10.56
N GLY A 288 -8.16 17.62 10.94
CA GLY A 288 -8.84 16.69 10.04
C GLY A 288 -7.87 16.08 9.03
N CYS A 289 -8.31 14.99 8.41
CA CYS A 289 -7.54 14.31 7.37
C CYS A 289 -8.51 13.82 6.27
N GLN A 290 -8.28 14.25 5.04
CA GLN A 290 -8.98 13.78 3.86
C GLN A 290 -8.13 12.73 3.15
N ILE A 291 -8.70 11.57 2.85
CA ILE A 291 -8.02 10.47 2.16
C ILE A 291 -8.72 10.26 0.81
N LEU A 292 -7.95 10.29 -0.28
CA LEU A 292 -8.42 10.25 -1.65
C LEU A 292 -7.64 9.24 -2.50
N GLU A 293 -8.27 8.74 -3.55
CA GLU A 293 -7.61 8.04 -4.66
C GLU A 293 -7.40 9.04 -5.81
N ALA A 294 -6.24 9.01 -6.46
CA ALA A 294 -5.83 10.04 -7.44
C ALA A 294 -6.75 10.13 -8.66
N THR A 295 -7.19 8.99 -9.22
CA THR A 295 -8.04 8.95 -10.41
C THR A 295 -9.47 9.39 -10.10
N ASP A 296 -10.02 8.95 -8.98
CA ASP A 296 -11.33 9.32 -8.46
C ASP A 296 -11.38 10.80 -8.05
N PHE A 297 -10.27 11.32 -7.49
CA PHE A 297 -10.09 12.74 -7.20
C PHE A 297 -10.30 13.61 -8.45
N LEU A 298 -9.68 13.23 -9.57
CA LEU A 298 -9.80 13.94 -10.84
C LEU A 298 -11.16 13.71 -11.50
N SER A 299 -11.54 12.44 -11.70
CA SER A 299 -12.72 12.05 -12.50
C SER A 299 -14.04 12.52 -11.89
N ARG A 300 -14.13 12.64 -10.56
CA ARG A 300 -15.32 13.19 -9.87
C ARG A 300 -15.22 14.67 -9.54
N GLY A 301 -14.14 15.34 -9.95
CA GLY A 301 -13.90 16.75 -9.64
C GLY A 301 -13.93 17.04 -8.14
N LYS A 302 -13.39 16.13 -7.33
CA LYS A 302 -13.36 16.29 -5.87
C LYS A 302 -12.46 17.46 -5.51
N LYS A 303 -12.86 18.24 -4.50
CA LYS A 303 -12.07 19.36 -4.00
C LYS A 303 -11.25 18.91 -2.79
N PRO A 304 -9.94 19.21 -2.75
CA PRO A 304 -9.15 18.96 -1.56
C PRO A 304 -9.55 19.97 -0.48
N ASP A 305 -9.66 19.53 0.78
CA ASP A 305 -9.86 20.44 1.90
C ASP A 305 -8.54 21.10 2.28
N VAL A 306 -8.34 22.33 1.81
CA VAL A 306 -7.13 23.13 2.06
C VAL A 306 -6.93 23.49 3.55
N ASN A 307 -7.91 23.23 4.40
CA ASN A 307 -7.83 23.48 5.84
C ASN A 307 -7.43 22.22 6.65
N ALA A 308 -7.35 21.08 5.99
CA ALA A 308 -7.04 19.78 6.58
C ALA A 308 -5.79 19.17 5.94
N SER A 309 -5.26 18.12 6.57
CA SER A 309 -4.27 17.28 5.91
C SER A 309 -4.96 16.52 4.77
N VAL A 310 -4.32 16.42 3.60
CA VAL A 310 -4.83 15.62 2.48
C VAL A 310 -3.82 14.54 2.13
N ILE A 311 -4.29 13.30 2.08
CA ILE A 311 -3.54 12.14 1.57
C ILE A 311 -4.17 11.72 0.25
N ILE A 312 -3.35 11.60 -0.79
CA ILE A 312 -3.76 11.06 -2.09
C ILE A 312 -2.93 9.80 -2.36
N LEU A 313 -3.60 8.67 -2.51
CA LEU A 313 -2.98 7.39 -2.84
C LEU A 313 -3.03 7.12 -4.35
N GLN A 314 -2.22 6.16 -4.81
CA GLN A 314 -2.12 5.73 -6.22
C GLN A 314 -1.68 6.85 -7.17
N VAL A 315 -0.84 7.76 -6.70
CA VAL A 315 -0.37 8.90 -7.50
C VAL A 315 0.47 8.45 -8.69
N GLY A 316 1.23 7.37 -8.56
CA GLY A 316 1.99 6.79 -9.68
C GLY A 316 1.15 6.16 -10.79
N ALA A 317 -0.16 5.95 -10.59
CA ALA A 317 -1.03 5.23 -11.51
C ALA A 317 -2.29 6.04 -11.92
N VAL A 318 -2.18 7.37 -11.94
CA VAL A 318 -3.33 8.25 -12.25
C VAL A 318 -3.95 7.91 -13.61
N GLY A 319 -5.24 7.55 -13.61
CA GLY A 319 -6.00 7.23 -14.81
C GLY A 319 -5.56 5.94 -15.51
N ASP A 320 -4.83 5.07 -14.80
CA ASP A 320 -4.45 3.75 -15.31
C ASP A 320 -5.36 2.66 -14.73
N MET A 321 -6.10 2.01 -15.62
CA MET A 321 -7.06 0.95 -15.29
C MET A 321 -6.46 -0.47 -15.40
N GLY A 322 -5.24 -0.57 -15.93
CA GLY A 322 -4.54 -1.83 -16.15
C GLY A 322 -3.61 -2.20 -14.99
N PHE A 323 -2.76 -3.18 -15.24
CA PHE A 323 -1.64 -3.52 -14.39
C PHE A 323 -0.44 -3.78 -15.28
N ARG A 324 0.75 -3.37 -14.87
CA ARG A 324 1.98 -3.60 -15.62
C ARG A 324 3.13 -3.98 -14.70
N PHE A 325 3.77 -5.12 -14.95
CA PHE A 325 4.89 -5.59 -14.12
C PHE A 325 6.09 -4.64 -14.18
N ARG A 326 6.25 -3.91 -15.29
CA ARG A 326 7.31 -2.90 -15.51
C ARG A 326 6.85 -1.47 -15.23
N GLY A 327 5.78 -1.30 -14.46
CA GLY A 327 5.23 0.00 -14.05
C GLY A 327 4.35 0.71 -15.09
N TYR A 328 3.87 1.88 -14.70
CA TYR A 328 2.89 2.74 -15.36
C TYR A 328 3.56 3.86 -16.19
N GLU A 329 2.95 4.21 -17.32
CA GLU A 329 3.45 5.28 -18.21
C GLU A 329 3.33 6.69 -17.63
N LYS A 330 2.49 6.88 -16.60
CA LYS A 330 2.24 8.17 -15.92
C LYS A 330 1.86 9.32 -16.86
N ARG A 331 1.33 9.03 -18.04
CA ARG A 331 0.95 10.04 -19.06
C ARG A 331 -0.02 11.11 -18.54
N ASN A 332 -0.82 10.78 -17.53
CA ASN A 332 -1.80 11.69 -16.92
C ASN A 332 -1.25 12.50 -15.74
N MET A 333 0.02 12.30 -15.33
CA MET A 333 0.62 13.02 -14.21
C MET A 333 0.58 14.56 -14.40
N PRO A 334 0.82 15.13 -15.59
CA PRO A 334 0.69 16.57 -15.79
C PRO A 334 -0.72 17.09 -15.50
N ILE A 335 -1.76 16.32 -15.84
CA ILE A 335 -3.18 16.67 -15.57
C ILE A 335 -3.43 16.68 -14.07
N PHE A 336 -2.92 15.67 -13.35
CA PHE A 336 -3.00 15.62 -11.89
C PHE A 336 -2.35 16.84 -11.23
N VAL A 337 -1.13 17.20 -11.68
CA VAL A 337 -0.37 18.34 -11.16
C VAL A 337 -1.11 19.65 -11.43
N GLU A 338 -1.61 19.87 -12.65
CA GLU A 338 -2.38 21.06 -13.01
C GLU A 338 -3.62 21.20 -12.12
N TYR A 339 -4.41 20.12 -11.99
CA TYR A 339 -5.62 20.12 -11.19
C TYR A 339 -5.34 20.44 -9.72
N LEU A 340 -4.33 19.81 -9.13
CA LEU A 340 -3.95 20.04 -7.73
C LEU A 340 -3.40 21.46 -7.51
N ALA A 341 -2.58 21.96 -8.43
CA ALA A 341 -2.03 23.32 -8.39
C ALA A 341 -3.13 24.39 -8.44
N GLY A 342 -4.29 24.09 -9.04
CA GLY A 342 -5.45 24.98 -9.03
C GLY A 342 -5.96 25.34 -7.62
N PHE A 343 -5.72 24.49 -6.61
CA PHE A 343 -6.14 24.72 -5.22
C PHE A 343 -5.02 25.28 -4.34
N TYR A 344 -3.81 24.74 -4.50
CA TYR A 344 -2.69 25.04 -3.62
C TYR A 344 -1.73 26.10 -4.19
N GLY A 345 -1.68 26.25 -5.51
CA GLY A 345 -0.64 26.98 -6.23
C GLY A 345 0.54 26.06 -6.58
N PRO A 346 1.27 26.33 -7.68
CA PRO A 346 2.33 25.44 -8.17
C PRO A 346 3.54 25.32 -7.23
N ASP A 347 3.79 26.34 -6.41
CA ASP A 347 4.94 26.43 -5.50
C ASP A 347 4.66 25.88 -4.10
N TYR A 348 3.44 25.40 -3.83
CA TYR A 348 3.10 24.85 -2.52
C TYR A 348 3.85 23.54 -2.29
N GLU A 349 4.53 23.42 -1.15
CA GLU A 349 5.32 22.23 -0.81
C GLU A 349 4.42 21.08 -0.35
N VAL A 350 4.70 19.90 -0.90
CA VAL A 350 4.03 18.63 -0.61
C VAL A 350 5.07 17.55 -0.35
N ILE A 351 4.63 16.39 0.15
CA ILE A 351 5.51 15.26 0.46
C ILE A 351 5.09 14.05 -0.38
N LEU A 352 6.01 13.53 -1.19
CA LEU A 352 5.92 12.18 -1.72
C LEU A 352 6.47 11.20 -0.69
N TYR A 353 5.67 10.22 -0.31
CA TYR A 353 5.94 9.29 0.78
C TYR A 353 5.83 7.84 0.31
N GLU A 354 6.81 7.04 0.70
CA GLU A 354 6.77 5.58 0.61
C GLU A 354 7.20 4.99 1.95
N ALA A 355 6.33 4.15 2.53
CA ALA A 355 6.63 3.44 3.75
C ALA A 355 7.73 2.39 3.50
N SER A 356 8.61 2.19 4.49
CA SER A 356 9.65 1.17 4.36
C SER A 356 9.07 -0.24 4.40
N GLN A 357 9.39 -1.04 3.38
CA GLN A 357 9.02 -2.46 3.30
C GLN A 357 9.99 -3.37 4.04
N PHE A 358 11.20 -2.90 4.35
CA PHE A 358 12.21 -3.68 5.05
C PHE A 358 12.53 -3.06 6.41
N PRO A 359 12.64 -3.86 7.48
CA PRO A 359 12.92 -3.35 8.82
C PRO A 359 14.29 -2.65 8.96
N VAL A 360 15.22 -2.94 8.05
CA VAL A 360 16.57 -2.37 8.00
C VAL A 360 16.66 -1.10 7.12
N CYS A 361 15.57 -0.71 6.47
CA CYS A 361 15.52 0.46 5.58
C CYS A 361 14.65 1.57 6.17
N ALA A 362 15.00 2.82 5.88
CA ALA A 362 14.18 3.98 6.20
C ALA A 362 13.05 4.17 5.17
N PRO A 363 11.94 4.84 5.53
CA PRO A 363 10.94 5.27 4.54
C PRO A 363 11.52 6.32 3.58
N THR A 364 10.98 6.39 2.36
CA THR A 364 11.32 7.44 1.40
C THR A 364 10.41 8.64 1.64
N ILE A 365 11.00 9.79 1.99
CA ILE A 365 10.29 11.04 2.26
C ILE A 365 10.91 12.15 1.41
N ARG A 366 10.18 12.60 0.38
CA ARG A 366 10.64 13.66 -0.52
C ARG A 366 9.72 14.87 -0.45
N LYS A 367 10.24 16.01 0.01
CA LYS A 367 9.53 17.29 0.00
C LYS A 367 9.87 18.07 -1.28
N LEU A 368 8.85 18.49 -2.01
CA LEU A 368 8.99 19.25 -3.25
C LEU A 368 7.76 20.12 -3.52
N PRO A 369 7.85 21.18 -4.34
CA PRO A 369 6.67 21.93 -4.76
C PRO A 369 5.83 21.10 -5.75
N ILE A 370 4.52 21.36 -5.81
CA ILE A 370 3.57 20.64 -6.68
C ILE A 370 4.04 20.59 -8.13
N ARG A 371 4.60 21.68 -8.65
CA ARG A 371 5.11 21.76 -10.03
C ARG A 371 6.19 20.72 -10.36
N ASP A 372 6.91 20.20 -9.37
CA ASP A 372 8.02 19.27 -9.56
C ASP A 372 7.59 17.80 -9.43
N ILE A 373 6.31 17.49 -9.12
CA ILE A 373 5.82 16.11 -8.93
C ILE A 373 6.05 15.26 -10.18
N THR A 374 5.80 15.78 -11.37
CA THR A 374 6.03 15.05 -12.63
C THR A 374 7.49 14.65 -12.78
N ALA A 375 8.41 15.59 -12.51
CA ALA A 375 9.86 15.33 -12.60
C ALA A 375 10.34 14.37 -11.51
N ALA A 376 9.70 14.36 -10.34
CA ALA A 376 10.02 13.45 -9.25
C ALA A 376 9.63 11.98 -9.54
N ASN A 377 8.85 11.73 -10.60
CA ASN A 377 8.53 10.42 -11.13
C ASN A 377 8.05 9.39 -10.06
N PRO A 378 6.95 9.68 -9.33
CA PRO A 378 6.46 8.81 -8.24
C PRO A 378 6.14 7.39 -8.75
N SER A 379 6.49 6.37 -7.97
CA SER A 379 6.20 4.95 -8.26
C SER A 379 4.73 4.60 -7.98
N GLY A 380 4.28 3.38 -8.33
CA GLY A 380 2.93 2.94 -7.99
C GLY A 380 2.66 2.78 -6.48
N ILE A 381 3.70 2.70 -5.64
CA ILE A 381 3.56 2.70 -4.18
C ILE A 381 3.65 4.10 -3.54
N THR A 382 4.01 5.13 -4.32
CA THR A 382 4.10 6.50 -3.80
C THR A 382 2.72 7.05 -3.43
N SER A 383 2.61 7.55 -2.20
CA SER A 383 1.47 8.35 -1.74
C SER A 383 1.86 9.82 -1.59
N LEU A 384 0.94 10.73 -1.85
CA LEU A 384 1.14 12.17 -1.67
C LEU A 384 0.50 12.61 -0.36
N TYR A 385 1.27 13.29 0.48
CA TYR A 385 0.79 14.02 1.64
C TYR A 385 0.87 15.53 1.41
N ILE A 386 -0.21 16.22 1.75
CA ILE A 386 -0.36 17.67 1.62
C ILE A 386 -0.71 18.22 3.00
N PRO A 387 0.16 19.04 3.61
CA PRO A 387 -0.17 19.69 4.89
C PRO A 387 -1.27 20.74 4.71
N PRO A 388 -2.03 21.07 5.76
CA PRO A 388 -3.04 22.14 5.72
C PRO A 388 -2.42 23.46 5.25
N LYS A 389 -3.06 24.09 4.25
CA LYS A 389 -2.61 25.38 3.70
C LYS A 389 -3.05 26.55 4.57
N VAL A 390 -4.23 26.43 5.16
CA VAL A 390 -4.88 27.49 5.94
C VAL A 390 -5.40 26.89 7.24
N LEU A 391 -5.27 27.62 8.35
CA LEU A 391 -5.95 27.29 9.60
C LEU A 391 -7.19 28.19 9.72
N PRO A 392 -8.42 27.65 9.70
CA PRO A 392 -9.62 28.46 9.86
C PRO A 392 -9.64 29.18 11.21
N PRO A 393 -10.17 30.42 11.27
CA PRO A 393 -10.34 31.11 12.54
C PRO A 393 -11.36 30.35 13.42
N ILE A 394 -11.16 30.43 14.73
CA ILE A 394 -12.09 29.86 15.70
C ILE A 394 -13.44 30.59 15.61
N ASP A 395 -14.53 29.83 15.44
CA ASP A 395 -15.89 30.36 15.52
C ASP A 395 -16.24 30.70 16.97
N ARG A 396 -16.17 31.99 17.30
CA ARG A 396 -16.47 32.47 18.65
C ARG A 396 -17.93 32.21 19.03
N VAL A 397 -18.88 32.41 18.13
CA VAL A 397 -20.31 32.18 18.42
C VAL A 397 -20.53 30.70 18.76
N MET A 398 -19.87 29.80 18.05
CA MET A 398 -19.91 28.37 18.37
C MET A 398 -19.26 28.04 19.72
N LEU A 399 -18.10 28.63 20.03
CA LEU A 399 -17.50 28.46 21.36
C LEU A 399 -18.44 28.87 22.49
N GLU A 400 -19.15 29.98 22.33
CA GLU A 400 -20.15 30.44 23.31
C GLU A 400 -21.29 29.45 23.45
N ARG A 401 -21.84 28.96 22.32
CA ARG A 401 -22.90 27.94 22.32
C ARG A 401 -22.46 26.62 22.95
N LEU A 402 -21.18 26.26 22.84
CA LEU A 402 -20.58 25.08 23.46
C LEU A 402 -20.18 25.31 24.93
N GLY A 403 -20.30 26.54 25.45
CA GLY A 403 -19.89 26.88 26.82
C GLY A 403 -18.37 26.88 27.03
N LEU A 404 -17.58 27.03 25.96
CA LEU A 404 -16.11 26.95 25.97
C LEU A 404 -15.42 28.31 26.13
N GLN A 405 -16.11 29.32 26.67
CA GLN A 405 -15.48 30.59 27.02
C GLN A 405 -14.43 30.34 28.13
N LYS A 406 -13.21 30.87 27.97
CA LYS A 406 -12.19 30.80 29.03
C LYS A 406 -12.79 31.32 30.34
N PRO A 407 -12.56 30.66 31.50
CA PRO A 407 -12.78 31.32 32.77
C PRO A 407 -11.93 32.58 32.78
N THR A 408 -12.58 33.74 32.90
CA THR A 408 -11.88 34.95 33.31
C THR A 408 -11.37 34.65 34.71
N PHE A 409 -10.06 34.47 34.87
CA PHE A 409 -9.44 34.54 36.19
C PHE A 409 -9.72 35.95 36.71
N LYS A 410 -10.80 36.11 37.48
CA LYS A 410 -10.98 37.29 38.30
C LYS A 410 -9.91 37.22 39.38
N GLU A 411 -8.96 38.15 39.33
CA GLU A 411 -8.16 38.53 40.48
C GLU A 411 -9.11 38.95 41.60
N ASN A 412 -9.47 38.01 42.48
CA ASN A 412 -9.95 38.35 43.81
C ASN A 412 -8.72 38.72 44.64
N MET A 413 -8.18 39.91 44.39
CA MET A 413 -7.38 40.66 45.35
C MET A 413 -8.27 41.77 45.92
N GLU A 414 -9.34 41.38 46.61
CA GLU A 414 -9.92 42.26 47.62
C GLU A 414 -8.97 42.26 48.81
N LEU A 415 -8.13 43.29 48.85
CA LEU A 415 -7.46 43.74 50.05
C LEU A 415 -8.54 43.97 51.11
N SER A 416 -8.56 43.10 52.12
CA SER A 416 -9.16 43.40 53.41
C SER A 416 -8.38 44.56 54.03
N ASN A 417 -8.83 45.78 53.77
CA ASN A 417 -8.61 46.94 54.61
C ASN A 417 -9.99 47.45 55.01
N GLU A 418 -10.54 46.91 56.10
CA GLU A 418 -11.05 47.65 57.27
C GLU A 418 -11.45 46.68 58.38
#